data_AF-A0A2N1PWW6-F1
#
_entry.id   AF-A0A2N1PWW6-F1
#
_cell.length_a   1.000
_cell.length_b   1.000
_cell.length_c   1.000
_cell.angle_alpha   90.00
_cell.angle_beta   90.00
_cell.angle_gamma   90.00
#
_symmetry.space_group_name_H-M   'P 1'
#
loop_
_entity.id
_entity.type
_entity.pdbx_description
1 polymer ?
#
loop_
_entity_poly.entity_id
_entity_poly.type
_entity_poly.pdbx_seq_one_letter_code
_entity_poly.pdbx_strand_id
1 'polypeptide(L)'
;MKAEIRDRIIQMNIQGVGYKTIASDLNISIGSVRNVLKEKDDSMSCRFCNKKLNFVEGKKRKVFCNDPCRYQYWNSLKKVSK
;
A
#
# COMPACT_ATOMS: atom_id res chain seq x y z
N MET A 1 0.50 14.62 -11.62
CA MET A 1 1.58 14.34 -10.64
C MET A 1 2.58 13.41 -11.34
N LYS A 2 3.86 13.81 -11.47
CA LYS A 2 4.86 13.07 -12.26
C LYS A 2 5.13 11.69 -11.67
N ALA A 3 5.18 10.66 -12.51
CA ALA A 3 5.48 9.29 -12.09
C ALA A 3 6.83 9.20 -11.35
N GLU A 4 7.79 10.04 -11.75
CA GLU A 4 9.11 10.19 -11.12
C GLU A 4 9.06 10.54 -9.63
N ILE A 5 8.10 11.37 -9.20
CA ILE A 5 7.96 11.77 -7.79
C ILE A 5 7.46 10.58 -6.96
N ARG A 6 6.54 9.78 -7.52
CA ARG A 6 6.01 8.60 -6.83
C ARG A 6 7.09 7.55 -6.58
N ASP A 7 7.92 7.27 -7.58
CA ASP A 7 9.01 6.32 -7.44
C ASP A 7 10.02 6.77 -6.38
N ARG A 8 10.36 8.07 -6.37
CA ARG A 8 11.25 8.67 -5.37
C ARG A 8 10.73 8.54 -3.94
N ILE A 9 9.43 8.81 -3.73
CA ILE A 9 8.77 8.58 -2.43
C ILE A 9 8.94 7.12 -1.98
N ILE A 10 8.74 6.18 -2.90
CA ILE A 10 8.83 4.75 -2.61
C ILE A 10 10.27 4.36 -2.26
N GLN A 11 11.26 4.83 -3.02
CA GLN A 11 12.69 4.59 -2.75
C GLN A 11 13.09 5.12 -1.38
N MET A 12 12.75 6.36 -1.06
CA MET A 12 13.08 6.97 0.23
C MET A 12 12.41 6.23 1.40
N ASN A 13 11.17 5.75 1.22
CA ASN A 13 10.50 4.94 2.23
C ASN A 13 11.17 3.57 2.42
N ILE A 14 11.67 2.94 1.35
CA ILE A 14 12.44 1.68 1.44
C ILE A 14 13.76 1.91 2.19
N GLN A 15 14.38 3.09 2.02
CA GLN A 15 15.57 3.51 2.76
C GLN A 15 15.31 3.84 4.25
N GLY A 16 14.05 3.76 4.71
CA GLY A 16 13.68 4.06 6.10
C GLY A 16 13.53 5.56 6.40
N VAL A 17 13.45 6.41 5.38
CA VAL A 17 13.28 7.85 5.56
C VAL A 17 11.84 8.16 6.01
N GLY A 18 11.69 8.97 7.06
CA GLY A 18 10.37 9.33 7.59
C GLY A 18 9.56 10.26 6.68
N TYR A 19 8.23 10.17 6.79
CA TYR A 19 7.28 10.90 5.92
C TYR A 19 7.50 12.42 5.84
N LYS A 20 7.89 13.05 6.97
CA LYS A 20 8.14 14.49 7.04
C LYS A 20 9.38 14.89 6.23
N THR A 21 10.43 14.07 6.29
CA THR A 21 11.68 14.28 5.55
C THR A 21 11.47 14.11 4.06
N ILE A 22 10.74 13.07 3.63
CA ILE A 22 10.37 12.85 2.22
C ILE A 22 9.55 14.03 1.67
N ALA A 23 8.58 14.52 2.45
CA ALA A 23 7.74 15.64 2.07
C ALA A 23 8.54 16.93 1.86
N SER A 24 9.49 17.22 2.76
CA SER A 24 10.37 18.37 2.66
C SER A 24 11.34 18.26 1.47
N ASP A 25 11.94 17.09 1.26
CA ASP A 25 12.90 16.84 0.18
C ASP A 25 12.27 16.97 -1.21
N LEU A 26 11.07 16.40 -1.37
CA LEU A 26 10.34 16.42 -2.65
C LEU A 26 9.43 17.64 -2.81
N ASN A 27 9.43 18.55 -1.83
CA ASN A 27 8.58 19.75 -1.78
C ASN A 27 7.08 19.45 -2.03
N ILE A 28 6.57 18.40 -1.38
CA ILE A 28 5.16 17.98 -1.49
C ILE A 28 4.50 17.89 -0.12
N SER A 29 3.17 17.86 -0.10
CA SER A 29 2.44 17.66 1.14
C SER A 29 2.67 16.25 1.72
N ILE A 30 2.77 16.15 3.04
CA ILE A 30 2.83 14.87 3.77
C ILE A 30 1.63 13.99 3.39
N GLY A 31 0.48 14.61 3.11
CA GLY A 31 -0.72 13.92 2.60
C GLY A 31 -0.48 13.22 1.26
N SER A 32 0.26 13.84 0.34
CA SER A 32 0.63 13.22 -0.94
C SER A 32 1.57 12.03 -0.75
N VAL A 33 2.58 12.16 0.11
CA VAL A 33 3.50 11.07 0.46
C VAL A 33 2.71 9.88 1.00
N ARG A 34 1.79 10.13 1.94
CA ARG A 34 0.92 9.08 2.51
C ARG A 34 0.02 8.44 1.45
N ASN A 35 -0.55 9.22 0.54
CA ASN A 35 -1.40 8.70 -0.53
C ASN A 35 -0.63 7.76 -1.44
N VAL A 36 0.57 8.17 -1.90
CA VAL A 36 1.42 7.36 -2.78
C VAL A 36 1.83 6.04 -2.12
N LEU A 37 2.22 6.08 -0.85
CA LEU A 37 2.58 4.86 -0.12
C LEU A 37 1.38 3.94 0.13
N LYS A 38 0.18 4.52 0.33
CA LYS A 38 -1.06 3.77 0.47
C LYS A 38 -1.52 3.16 -0.85
N GLU A 39 -1.35 3.85 -1.97
CA GLU A 39 -1.62 3.33 -3.32
C GLU A 39 -0.67 2.18 -3.68
N LYS A 40 0.58 2.21 -3.22
CA LYS A 40 1.51 1.06 -3.35
C LYS A 40 0.99 -0.18 -2.61
N ASP A 41 0.38 0.01 -1.44
CA ASP A 41 -0.24 -1.08 -0.65
C ASP A 41 -1.55 -1.60 -1.27
N ASP A 42 -2.24 -0.76 -2.05
CA ASP A 42 -3.34 -1.15 -2.95
C ASP A 42 -2.83 -1.91 -4.18
N SER A 43 -1.65 -2.52 -4.06
CA SER A 43 -1.14 -3.51 -4.98
C SER A 43 -2.25 -4.49 -5.29
N MET A 44 -2.35 -4.85 -6.58
CA MET A 44 -3.23 -5.89 -7.11
C MET A 44 -2.82 -7.26 -6.55
N SER A 45 -2.70 -7.40 -5.24
CA SER A 45 -2.24 -8.57 -4.52
C SER A 45 -3.14 -8.81 -3.31
N CYS A 46 -3.31 -10.07 -2.95
CA CYS A 46 -4.07 -10.43 -1.79
C CYS A 46 -3.35 -9.93 -0.54
N ARG A 47 -4.07 -9.20 0.31
CA ARG A 47 -3.51 -8.65 1.56
C ARG A 47 -3.01 -9.70 2.57
N PHE A 48 -3.35 -10.98 2.36
CA PHE A 48 -2.88 -12.10 3.18
C PHE A 48 -1.72 -12.86 2.54
N CYS A 49 -1.96 -13.48 1.38
CA CYS A 49 -1.00 -14.39 0.74
C CYS A 49 -0.18 -13.72 -0.38
N ASN A 50 -0.34 -12.42 -0.58
CA ASN A 50 0.31 -11.59 -1.60
C ASN A 50 0.10 -12.05 -3.06
N LYS A 51 -0.87 -12.95 -3.32
CA LYS A 51 -1.20 -13.46 -4.66
C LYS A 51 -1.80 -12.36 -5.54
N LYS A 52 -1.31 -12.22 -6.78
CA LYS A 52 -1.85 -11.24 -7.75
C LYS A 52 -3.37 -11.43 -7.96
N LEU A 53 -4.12 -10.33 -7.88
CA LEU A 53 -5.56 -10.26 -8.06
C LEU A 53 -5.87 -9.63 -9.41
N ASN A 54 -6.59 -10.36 -10.25
CA ASN A 54 -7.06 -9.83 -11.52
C ASN A 54 -8.23 -8.88 -11.28
N PHE A 55 -8.06 -7.62 -11.69
CA PHE A 55 -9.11 -6.62 -11.69
C PHE A 55 -9.84 -6.63 -13.04
N VAL A 56 -11.17 -6.62 -13.00
CA VAL A 56 -12.00 -6.37 -14.19
C VAL A 56 -12.45 -4.92 -14.12
N GLU A 57 -12.15 -4.16 -15.17
CA GLU A 57 -12.56 -2.76 -15.29
C GLU A 57 -14.07 -2.61 -15.08
N GLY A 58 -14.48 -1.61 -14.29
CA GLY A 58 -15.89 -1.37 -13.94
C GLY A 58 -16.46 -2.22 -12.78
N LYS A 59 -15.70 -3.15 -12.18
CA LYS A 59 -16.12 -3.89 -10.98
C LYS A 59 -15.39 -3.40 -9.72
N LYS A 60 -15.87 -3.76 -8.54
CA LYS A 60 -15.19 -3.44 -7.27
C LYS A 60 -13.90 -4.25 -7.15
N ARG A 61 -12.79 -3.59 -6.79
CA ARG A 61 -11.48 -4.23 -6.56
C ARG A 61 -11.58 -5.30 -5.46
N LYS A 62 -11.06 -6.49 -5.73
CA LYS A 62 -10.91 -7.55 -4.73
C LYS A 62 -9.69 -7.21 -3.87
N VAL A 63 -9.82 -7.36 -2.55
CA VAL A 63 -8.72 -7.18 -1.58
C VAL A 63 -8.09 -8.53 -1.21
N PHE A 64 -8.83 -9.62 -1.39
CA PHE A 64 -8.40 -10.99 -1.07
C PHE A 64 -8.63 -11.92 -2.27
N CYS A 65 -7.75 -12.92 -2.44
CA CYS A 65 -7.88 -13.87 -3.55
C CYS A 65 -9.01 -14.88 -3.33
N ASN A 66 -9.31 -15.21 -2.08
CA ASN A 66 -10.42 -16.09 -1.71
C ASN A 66 -10.85 -15.84 -0.26
N ASP A 67 -12.00 -16.40 0.14
CA ASP A 67 -12.55 -16.26 1.49
C ASP A 67 -11.60 -16.71 2.62
N PRO A 68 -10.85 -17.83 2.51
CA PRO A 68 -9.90 -18.24 3.54
C PRO A 68 -8.80 -17.19 3.82
N CYS A 69 -8.34 -16.48 2.78
CA CYS A 69 -7.34 -15.41 2.93
C CYS A 69 -7.90 -14.20 3.67
N ARG A 70 -9.18 -13.87 3.42
CA ARG A 70 -9.88 -12.83 4.18
C ARG A 70 -9.93 -13.22 5.66
N TYR A 71 -10.38 -14.42 5.97
CA TYR A 71 -10.50 -14.88 7.36
C TYR A 71 -9.15 -14.89 8.09
N GLN A 72 -8.12 -15.47 7.48
CA GLN A 72 -6.79 -15.57 8.10
C GLN A 72 -6.14 -14.21 8.36
N TYR A 73 -6.29 -13.25 7.45
CA TYR A 73 -5.78 -11.89 7.65
C TYR A 73 -6.37 -11.24 8.89
N TRP A 74 -7.69 -11.24 9.03
CA TRP A 74 -8.36 -10.65 10.18
C TRP A 74 -8.06 -11.40 11.48
N ASN A 75 -7.88 -12.72 11.42
CA ASN A 75 -7.47 -13.49 12.58
C ASN A 75 -6.02 -13.20 13.01
N SER A 76 -5.11 -13.00 12.05
CA SER A 76 -3.72 -12.62 12.31
C SER A 76 -3.64 -11.26 13.01
N LEU A 77 -4.41 -10.26 12.57
CA LEU A 77 -4.46 -8.95 13.22
C LEU A 77 -4.96 -9.02 14.67
N LYS A 78 -5.94 -9.89 14.97
CA LYS A 78 -6.43 -10.08 16.35
C LYS A 78 -5.36 -10.65 17.28
N LYS A 79 -4.42 -11.45 16.75
CA LYS A 79 -3.33 -12.03 17.55
C LYS A 79 -2.23 -11.02 17.91
N VAL A 80 -2.10 -9.90 17.20
CA VAL A 80 -1.09 -8.86 17.45
C VAL A 80 -1.47 -7.94 18.62
N SER A 81 -2.66 -8.11 19.21
CA SER A 81 -3.15 -7.27 20.31
C SER A 81 -2.94 -7.86 21.72
N LYS A 82 -1.96 -8.77 21.91
CA LYS A 82 -1.66 -9.38 23.21
C LYS A 82 -0.19 -9.25 23.57
#